data_AF-A0AAU9JRM8-F1
#
_entry.id   AF-A0AAU9JRM8-F1
#
_cell.length_a   1.000
_cell.length_b   1.000
_cell.length_c   1.000
_cell.angle_alpha   90.00
_cell.angle_beta   90.00
_cell.angle_gamma   90.00
#
_symmetry.space_group_name_H-M   'P 1'
#
loop_
_entity.id
_entity.type
_entity.pdbx_description
1 polymer ?
#
loop_
_entity_poly.entity_id
_entity_poly.type
_entity_poly.pdbx_seq_one_letter_code
_entity_poly.pdbx_strand_id
1 'polypeptide(L)'
;MKSILIILLCTVAFGLEYQSCSTVSCGTGANNQCISVYTNNKTTIVTPCSANQTCADNGQFSGTTGNWAAANCAEKSAQPSPSIDCSVSLTTLTGKPCCNDNNCKSGSCDNGICEGLSNGANCTVDEECRPGYYCKSTNWTFPTNGTNVTNETNLTGLCSDSLSSGDICTFHNECPIGYGCNNSTCTQLFSQDINAVVSDKRFCKSDFIRNGKCDGIYIRSNNTRLSSPYACTIGQRCNYVYASDNAVAAEDWCQCGGVKNDTGYCGSFGNVIGYWDEVFPKLQYSRSDCSGNYSHTDNFAELFNCSSLSSIEEQYLEGMNEQATYWTLYQSGAIDSCVNQLGLFPTNVTLGSDTSGAMMMVISSILLIFA
;
A
#
# COMPACT_ATOMS: atom_id res chain seq x y z
N MET A 1 -15.11 20.72 -45.60
CA MET A 1 -13.63 20.78 -45.64
C MET A 1 -13.00 21.22 -44.32
N LYS A 2 -13.40 22.34 -43.69
CA LYS A 2 -12.81 22.76 -42.39
C LYS A 2 -12.93 21.71 -41.26
N SER A 3 -14.08 21.04 -41.15
CA SER A 3 -14.28 19.99 -40.13
C SER A 3 -13.42 18.74 -40.34
N ILE A 4 -13.10 18.38 -41.59
CA ILE A 4 -12.22 17.25 -41.92
C ILE A 4 -10.77 17.58 -41.57
N LEU A 5 -10.34 18.83 -41.80
CA LEU A 5 -9.00 19.30 -41.45
C LEU A 5 -8.78 19.32 -39.92
N ILE A 6 -9.81 19.71 -39.15
CA ILE A 6 -9.76 19.70 -37.68
C ILE A 6 -9.69 18.27 -37.14
N ILE A 7 -10.49 17.34 -37.70
CA ILE A 7 -10.41 15.92 -37.32
C ILE A 7 -9.03 15.34 -37.65
N LEU A 8 -8.47 15.66 -38.82
CA LEU A 8 -7.11 15.25 -39.20
C LEU A 8 -6.02 15.83 -38.28
N LEU A 9 -6.11 17.12 -37.94
CA LEU A 9 -5.18 17.77 -37.00
C LEU A 9 -5.27 17.17 -35.59
N CYS A 10 -6.47 16.84 -35.11
CA CYS A 10 -6.64 16.13 -33.84
C CYS A 10 -6.02 14.73 -33.91
N THR A 11 -6.24 13.96 -34.99
CA THR A 11 -5.61 12.63 -35.13
C THR A 11 -4.08 12.69 -35.24
N VAL A 12 -3.51 13.75 -35.83
CA VAL A 12 -2.05 13.95 -35.90
C VAL A 12 -1.49 14.35 -34.53
N ALA A 13 -2.23 15.13 -33.73
CA ALA A 13 -1.85 15.46 -32.36
C ALA A 13 -1.84 14.20 -31.45
N PHE A 14 -2.83 13.32 -31.57
CA PHE A 14 -2.83 12.02 -30.87
C PHE A 14 -1.70 11.09 -31.33
N GLY A 15 -1.33 11.12 -32.62
CA GLY A 15 -0.20 10.36 -33.15
C GLY A 15 1.18 10.87 -32.71
N LEU A 16 1.29 12.12 -32.23
CA LEU A 16 2.54 12.69 -31.71
C LEU A 16 2.85 12.21 -30.29
N GLU A 17 1.84 12.00 -29.44
CA GLU A 17 2.04 11.40 -28.11
C GLU A 17 2.50 9.92 -28.21
N TYR A 18 1.99 9.18 -29.20
CA TYR A 18 2.45 7.82 -29.54
C TYR A 18 3.95 7.75 -29.86
N GLN A 19 4.52 8.83 -30.42
CA GLN A 19 5.95 8.90 -30.72
C GLN A 19 6.84 9.05 -29.47
N SER A 20 6.27 9.18 -28.27
CA SER A 20 7.04 9.42 -27.03
C SER A 20 7.53 8.14 -26.36
N CYS A 21 7.06 6.97 -26.80
CA CYS A 21 7.49 5.69 -26.25
C CYS A 21 9.00 5.44 -26.45
N SER A 22 9.73 5.38 -25.34
CA SER A 22 11.09 4.86 -25.31
C SER A 22 11.07 3.35 -25.08
N THR A 23 11.86 2.59 -25.84
CA THR A 23 12.14 1.18 -25.52
C THR A 23 13.05 1.15 -24.29
N VAL A 24 12.58 0.54 -23.22
CA VAL A 24 13.35 0.33 -21.99
C VAL A 24 14.02 -1.03 -22.08
N SER A 25 15.30 -1.08 -21.70
CA SER A 25 16.06 -2.32 -21.64
C SER A 25 17.03 -2.29 -20.48
N CYS A 26 17.31 -3.46 -19.91
CA CYS A 26 18.30 -3.61 -18.85
C CYS A 26 19.72 -3.58 -19.39
N GLY A 27 20.56 -2.71 -18.83
CA GLY A 27 22.00 -2.69 -19.06
C GLY A 27 22.72 -3.76 -18.26
N THR A 28 23.96 -4.06 -18.65
CA THR A 28 24.82 -5.03 -17.96
C THR A 28 25.88 -4.33 -17.12
N GLY A 29 26.15 -4.85 -15.93
CA GLY A 29 27.19 -4.34 -15.02
C GLY A 29 26.70 -3.19 -14.13
N ALA A 30 27.58 -2.71 -13.24
CA ALA A 30 27.32 -1.51 -12.45
C ALA A 30 27.97 -0.30 -13.13
N ASN A 31 27.24 0.82 -13.21
CA ASN A 31 27.72 2.07 -13.79
C ASN A 31 27.43 3.23 -12.83
N ASN A 32 28.16 4.34 -12.95
CA ASN A 32 27.87 5.58 -12.25
C ASN A 32 26.55 6.23 -12.73
N GLN A 33 26.05 5.79 -13.90
CA GLN A 33 24.79 6.21 -14.48
C GLN A 33 23.78 5.07 -14.46
N CYS A 34 22.66 5.24 -13.74
CA CYS A 34 21.60 4.24 -13.64
C CYS A 34 20.57 4.32 -14.77
N ILE A 35 20.40 5.50 -15.39
CA ILE A 35 19.50 5.69 -16.52
C ILE A 35 20.27 6.39 -17.64
N SER A 36 20.40 5.72 -18.78
CA SER A 36 21.00 6.27 -20.00
C SER A 36 19.92 6.41 -21.08
N VAL A 37 19.72 7.64 -21.57
CA VAL A 37 18.68 7.96 -22.55
C VAL A 37 19.31 8.26 -23.91
N TYR A 38 18.90 7.50 -24.92
CA TYR A 38 19.33 7.64 -26.30
C TYR A 38 18.17 8.17 -27.14
N THR A 39 18.16 9.47 -27.36
CA THR A 39 17.05 10.16 -28.05
C THR A 39 16.91 9.76 -29.51
N ASN A 40 18.01 9.47 -30.19
CA ASN A 40 18.02 9.15 -31.63
C ASN A 40 17.27 7.85 -31.97
N ASN A 41 17.31 6.84 -31.09
CA ASN A 41 16.67 5.54 -31.29
C ASN A 41 15.49 5.29 -30.33
N LYS A 42 15.17 6.28 -29.48
CA LYS A 42 14.16 6.20 -28.41
C LYS A 42 14.39 4.96 -27.56
N THR A 43 15.60 4.86 -27.01
CA THR A 43 15.98 3.75 -26.13
C THR A 43 16.46 4.30 -24.80
N THR A 44 15.98 3.69 -23.73
CA THR A 44 16.41 3.95 -22.36
C THR A 44 17.05 2.68 -21.83
N ILE A 45 18.32 2.78 -21.42
CA ILE A 45 19.03 1.67 -20.77
C ILE A 45 19.04 1.94 -19.27
N VAL A 46 18.47 0.99 -18.52
CA VAL A 46 18.42 1.04 -17.06
C VAL A 46 19.47 0.09 -16.52
N THR A 47 20.44 0.62 -15.77
CA THR A 47 21.59 -0.13 -15.27
C THR A 47 21.61 -0.10 -13.75
N PRO A 48 21.83 -1.23 -13.07
CA PRO A 48 21.99 -1.26 -11.62
C PRO A 48 23.13 -0.36 -11.14
N CYS A 49 22.94 0.24 -9.96
CA CYS A 49 24.01 0.95 -9.28
C CYS A 49 24.96 -0.03 -8.59
N SER A 50 26.17 0.44 -8.27
CA SER A 50 27.12 -0.32 -7.45
C SER A 50 26.56 -0.59 -6.05
N ALA A 51 27.16 -1.53 -5.31
CA ALA A 51 26.80 -1.78 -3.92
C ALA A 51 26.80 -0.48 -3.10
N ASN A 52 25.79 -0.32 -2.23
CA ASN A 52 25.52 0.88 -1.41
C ASN A 52 25.05 2.14 -2.16
N GLN A 53 24.77 2.06 -3.46
CA GLN A 53 24.22 3.16 -4.23
C GLN A 53 22.78 2.87 -4.70
N THR A 54 22.00 3.92 -4.94
CA THR A 54 20.65 3.88 -5.53
C THR A 54 20.55 4.88 -6.68
N CYS A 55 19.58 4.71 -7.56
CA CYS A 55 19.34 5.65 -8.64
C CYS A 55 18.74 6.94 -8.06
N ALA A 56 19.42 8.08 -8.24
CA ALA A 56 19.07 9.35 -7.59
C ALA A 56 17.70 9.91 -8.00
N ASP A 57 17.17 9.47 -9.14
CA ASP A 57 15.90 9.93 -9.70
C ASP A 57 15.02 8.73 -10.08
N ASN A 58 14.72 7.90 -9.08
CA ASN A 58 13.83 6.75 -9.24
C ASN A 58 12.37 7.14 -9.56
N GLY A 59 11.99 8.40 -9.33
CA GLY A 59 10.68 8.93 -9.72
C GLY A 59 10.43 8.87 -11.24
N GLN A 60 11.48 8.73 -12.06
CA GLN A 60 11.31 8.52 -13.49
C GLN A 60 10.71 7.16 -13.84
N PHE A 61 10.85 6.14 -12.97
CA PHE A 61 10.25 4.82 -13.18
C PHE A 61 8.74 4.83 -12.93
N SER A 62 8.24 5.76 -12.10
CA SER A 62 6.81 5.90 -11.77
C SER A 62 6.07 6.91 -12.65
N GLY A 63 6.80 7.69 -13.45
CA GLY A 63 6.23 8.68 -14.35
C GLY A 63 5.68 8.10 -15.66
N THR A 64 4.96 8.94 -16.41
CA THR A 64 4.57 8.63 -17.80
C THR A 64 5.82 8.35 -18.62
N THR A 65 5.96 7.10 -19.07
CA THR A 65 7.04 6.64 -19.96
C THR A 65 7.12 7.53 -21.20
N GLY A 66 8.15 8.37 -21.25
CA GLY A 66 8.34 9.36 -22.33
C GLY A 66 9.17 10.57 -21.91
N ASN A 67 9.17 10.91 -20.62
CA ASN A 67 10.01 11.97 -20.04
C ASN A 67 11.25 11.41 -19.35
N TRP A 68 11.93 10.45 -19.98
CA TRP A 68 13.16 9.90 -19.43
C TRP A 68 14.30 10.93 -19.53
N ALA A 69 15.01 11.12 -18.43
CA ALA A 69 16.23 11.89 -18.34
C ALA A 69 17.37 11.00 -17.85
N ALA A 70 18.59 11.34 -18.25
CA ALA A 70 19.77 10.68 -17.72
C ALA A 70 19.83 10.85 -16.20
N ALA A 71 20.07 9.76 -15.46
CA ALA A 71 20.18 9.77 -14.00
C ALA A 71 21.42 9.03 -13.54
N ASN A 72 22.08 9.58 -12.51
CA ASN A 72 23.27 9.02 -11.89
C ASN A 72 22.93 8.22 -10.64
N CYS A 73 23.81 7.30 -10.29
CA CYS A 73 23.80 6.63 -9.01
C CYS A 73 24.23 7.61 -7.91
N ALA A 74 23.57 7.53 -6.76
CA ALA A 74 23.89 8.27 -5.55
C ALA A 74 24.05 7.30 -4.38
N GLU A 75 24.81 7.68 -3.36
CA GLU A 75 24.91 6.91 -2.12
C GLU A 75 23.53 6.71 -1.50
N LYS A 76 23.22 5.48 -1.07
CA LYS A 76 22.00 5.22 -0.30
C LYS A 76 22.10 6.03 0.98
N SER A 77 21.09 6.87 1.26
CA SER A 77 20.99 7.44 2.61
C SER A 77 20.82 6.28 3.57
N ALA A 78 21.68 6.19 4.59
CA ALA A 78 21.44 5.27 5.69
C ALA A 78 20.06 5.61 6.25
N GLN A 79 19.07 4.74 6.00
CA GLN A 79 17.84 4.75 6.78
C GLN A 79 18.28 4.57 8.23
N PRO A 80 18.00 5.53 9.13
CA PRO A 80 18.27 5.31 10.52
C PRO A 80 17.46 4.07 10.91
N SER A 81 18.14 2.97 11.23
CA SER A 81 17.47 1.88 11.92
C SER A 81 16.83 2.49 13.15
N PRO A 82 15.57 2.16 13.49
CA PRO A 82 14.96 2.62 14.72
C PRO A 82 15.70 1.97 15.90
N SER A 83 16.86 2.52 16.27
CA SER A 83 17.55 2.20 17.49
C SER A 83 16.91 3.02 18.59
N ILE A 84 16.40 2.35 19.63
CA ILE A 84 15.98 3.07 20.82
C ILE A 84 17.21 3.73 21.43
N ASP A 85 17.13 5.04 21.59
CA ASP A 85 18.05 5.76 22.44
C ASP A 85 17.71 5.50 23.91
N CYS A 86 18.34 4.49 24.50
CA CYS A 86 18.17 4.15 25.92
C CYS A 86 18.67 5.25 26.87
N SER A 87 19.24 6.35 26.37
CA SER A 87 19.62 7.50 27.19
C SER A 87 18.42 8.39 27.55
N VAL A 88 17.27 8.23 26.88
CA VAL A 88 16.06 9.01 27.13
C VAL A 88 15.07 8.22 27.99
N SER A 89 14.79 8.70 29.21
CA SER A 89 13.81 8.10 30.12
C SER A 89 12.37 8.49 29.75
N LEU A 90 11.90 8.08 28.58
CA LEU A 90 10.50 8.20 28.19
C LEU A 90 9.78 6.88 28.50
N THR A 91 8.66 6.97 29.22
CA THR A 91 7.74 5.86 29.41
C THR A 91 6.95 5.64 28.11
N THR A 92 6.98 4.44 27.57
CA THR A 92 6.36 4.03 26.31
C THR A 92 5.18 3.08 26.55
N LEU A 93 4.41 2.84 25.49
CA LEU A 93 3.14 2.10 25.48
C LEU A 93 3.35 0.62 25.13
N THR A 94 2.30 -0.19 25.30
CA THR A 94 2.32 -1.62 24.98
C THR A 94 2.79 -1.88 23.56
N GLY A 95 3.66 -2.87 23.39
CA GLY A 95 4.19 -3.27 22.08
C GLY A 95 5.29 -2.36 21.53
N LYS A 96 5.59 -1.22 22.19
CA LYS A 96 6.73 -0.39 21.82
C LYS A 96 8.02 -0.96 22.42
N PRO A 97 9.15 -0.83 21.71
CA PRO A 97 10.37 -1.43 22.20
C PRO A 97 10.91 -0.69 23.45
N CYS A 98 11.66 -1.38 24.30
CA CYS A 98 12.13 -0.91 25.62
C CYS A 98 13.52 -1.45 25.97
N CYS A 99 14.20 -0.74 26.88
CA CYS A 99 15.53 -1.14 27.37
C CYS A 99 15.47 -1.76 28.77
N ASN A 100 14.52 -1.35 29.60
CA ASN A 100 14.23 -1.89 30.92
C ASN A 100 12.80 -1.53 31.35
N ASP A 101 12.36 -2.12 32.46
CA ASP A 101 11.02 -1.96 33.04
C ASP A 101 10.59 -0.49 33.24
N ASN A 102 11.50 0.42 33.58
CA ASN A 102 11.16 1.83 33.81
C ASN A 102 10.77 2.56 32.52
N ASN A 103 11.13 2.00 31.36
CA ASN A 103 10.69 2.53 30.07
C ASN A 103 9.24 2.17 29.77
N CYS A 104 8.61 1.24 30.48
CA CYS A 104 7.29 0.74 30.14
C CYS A 104 6.23 1.27 31.09
N LYS A 105 5.07 1.67 30.55
CA LYS A 105 3.97 2.16 31.39
C LYS A 105 3.45 1.11 32.37
N SER A 106 3.53 -0.16 32.00
CA SER A 106 3.24 -1.31 32.85
C SER A 106 4.29 -1.56 33.94
N GLY A 107 5.49 -0.99 33.80
CA GLY A 107 6.65 -1.34 34.61
C GLY A 107 7.25 -2.70 34.23
N SER A 108 6.97 -3.22 33.03
CA SER A 108 7.53 -4.51 32.58
C SER A 108 7.97 -4.45 31.11
N CYS A 109 9.24 -4.77 30.89
CA CYS A 109 9.91 -4.88 29.60
C CYS A 109 10.31 -6.34 29.38
N ASP A 110 9.61 -7.05 28.50
CA ASP A 110 9.90 -8.44 28.17
C ASP A 110 10.43 -8.55 26.74
N ASN A 111 11.53 -9.27 26.55
CA ASN A 111 12.20 -9.44 25.25
C ASN A 111 12.45 -8.12 24.49
N GLY A 112 12.67 -7.02 25.23
CA GLY A 112 12.91 -5.70 24.64
C GLY A 112 11.64 -5.00 24.13
N ILE A 113 10.44 -5.45 24.54
CA ILE A 113 9.14 -4.87 24.22
C ILE A 113 8.35 -4.61 25.50
N CYS A 114 7.65 -3.48 25.58
CA CYS A 114 6.81 -3.17 26.73
C CYS A 114 5.58 -4.07 26.79
N GLU A 115 5.45 -4.81 27.88
CA GLU A 115 4.20 -5.49 28.19
C GLU A 115 3.10 -4.47 28.50
N GLY A 116 1.84 -4.83 28.24
CA GLY A 116 0.71 -4.00 28.64
C GLY A 116 0.24 -4.23 30.07
N LEU A 117 -0.57 -3.28 30.54
CA LEU A 117 -1.31 -3.39 31.80
C LEU A 117 -2.36 -4.51 31.75
N SER A 118 -2.41 -5.34 32.79
CA SER A 118 -3.34 -6.47 32.88
C SER A 118 -4.78 -6.04 33.16
N ASN A 119 -5.73 -6.97 33.00
CA ASN A 119 -7.14 -6.75 33.35
C ASN A 119 -7.30 -6.14 34.75
N GLY A 120 -8.15 -5.12 34.86
CA GLY A 120 -8.43 -4.39 36.10
C GLY A 120 -7.37 -3.36 36.51
N ALA A 121 -6.28 -3.19 35.76
CA ALA A 121 -5.29 -2.15 36.04
C ALA A 121 -5.78 -0.77 35.57
N ASN A 122 -5.39 0.28 36.30
CA ASN A 122 -5.72 1.66 35.93
C ASN A 122 -4.99 2.07 34.65
N CYS A 123 -5.75 2.55 33.68
CA CYS A 123 -5.24 3.04 32.41
C CYS A 123 -5.78 4.45 32.13
N THR A 124 -5.11 5.14 31.22
CA THR A 124 -5.50 6.46 30.72
C THR A 124 -5.80 6.50 29.22
N VAL A 125 -5.25 5.53 28.48
CA VAL A 125 -5.49 5.28 27.04
C VAL A 125 -5.42 3.77 26.77
N ASP A 126 -6.03 3.33 25.68
CA ASP A 126 -6.16 1.91 25.33
C ASP A 126 -4.81 1.24 24.99
N GLU A 127 -3.87 2.03 24.47
CA GLU A 127 -2.51 1.60 24.15
C GLU A 127 -1.68 1.23 25.40
N GLU A 128 -2.13 1.55 26.61
CA GLU A 128 -1.48 1.13 27.86
C GLU A 128 -1.86 -0.28 28.29
N CYS A 129 -3.00 -0.79 27.83
CA CYS A 129 -3.49 -2.12 28.18
C CYS A 129 -2.77 -3.22 27.39
N ARG A 130 -2.86 -4.47 27.83
CA ARG A 130 -2.38 -5.63 27.07
C ARG A 130 -3.15 -5.79 25.75
N PRO A 131 -2.57 -6.43 24.73
CA PRO A 131 -3.31 -6.74 23.50
C PRO A 131 -4.57 -7.57 23.82
N GLY A 132 -5.69 -7.22 23.17
CA GLY A 132 -7.00 -7.81 23.47
C GLY A 132 -7.71 -7.22 24.70
N TYR A 133 -7.22 -6.08 25.21
CA TYR A 133 -7.85 -5.28 26.24
C TYR A 133 -7.97 -3.83 25.78
N TYR A 134 -8.91 -3.11 26.38
CA TYR A 134 -9.12 -1.68 26.16
C TYR A 134 -9.33 -0.95 27.47
N CYS A 135 -9.08 0.36 27.46
CA CYS A 135 -9.20 1.21 28.63
C CYS A 135 -10.66 1.63 28.87
N LYS A 136 -11.41 0.76 29.53
CA LYS A 136 -12.82 0.99 29.83
C LYS A 136 -12.97 2.09 30.87
N SER A 137 -13.50 3.23 30.44
CA SER A 137 -13.78 4.33 31.35
C SER A 137 -14.84 3.97 32.40
N THR A 138 -14.53 4.29 33.66
CA THR A 138 -15.41 4.03 34.81
C THR A 138 -16.53 5.07 34.94
N ASN A 139 -16.42 6.20 34.25
CA ASN A 139 -17.38 7.32 34.28
C ASN A 139 -18.16 7.45 32.96
N TRP A 140 -18.06 6.47 32.08
CA TRP A 140 -18.67 6.57 30.76
C TRP A 140 -20.16 6.26 30.82
N THR A 141 -20.96 7.30 30.58
CA THR A 141 -22.39 7.19 30.33
C THR A 141 -22.59 7.22 28.82
N PHE A 142 -23.31 6.22 28.29
CA PHE A 142 -23.65 6.17 26.86
C PHE A 142 -24.32 7.50 26.45
N PRO A 143 -23.77 8.25 25.48
CA PRO A 143 -24.49 9.38 24.93
C PRO A 143 -25.74 8.85 24.23
N THR A 144 -26.91 9.16 24.78
CA THR A 144 -28.21 8.65 24.31
C THR A 144 -28.64 9.20 22.94
N ASN A 145 -27.80 9.95 22.23
CA ASN A 145 -28.17 10.63 20.97
C ASN A 145 -26.99 10.82 20.00
N GLY A 146 -26.19 9.79 19.72
CA GLY A 146 -25.33 9.73 18.52
C GLY A 146 -24.33 10.89 18.32
N THR A 147 -24.07 11.68 19.35
CA THR A 147 -23.08 12.76 19.31
C THR A 147 -21.70 12.14 19.45
N ASN A 148 -20.87 12.33 18.41
CA ASN A 148 -19.45 11.99 18.44
C ASN A 148 -18.80 12.60 19.69
N VAL A 149 -18.31 11.76 20.59
CA VAL A 149 -17.54 12.20 21.75
C VAL A 149 -16.11 12.42 21.26
N THR A 150 -15.72 13.68 21.12
CA THR A 150 -14.41 14.07 20.53
C THR A 150 -13.32 14.31 21.58
N ASN A 151 -13.52 13.96 22.85
CA ASN A 151 -12.53 14.20 23.91
C ASN A 151 -12.12 12.90 24.59
N GLU A 152 -11.11 12.24 24.02
CA GLU A 152 -10.33 11.14 24.64
C GLU A 152 -9.37 11.63 25.74
N THR A 153 -9.25 12.95 25.95
CA THR A 153 -8.32 13.49 26.94
C THR A 153 -8.92 13.38 28.35
N ASN A 154 -8.44 12.38 29.11
CA ASN A 154 -8.71 12.08 30.54
C ASN A 154 -9.70 10.93 30.83
N LEU A 155 -9.61 9.81 30.09
CA LEU A 155 -10.28 8.58 30.48
C LEU A 155 -9.49 7.89 31.61
N THR A 156 -9.78 8.17 32.88
CA THR A 156 -9.35 7.25 33.94
C THR A 156 -10.22 5.99 33.86
N GLY A 157 -9.66 4.91 33.33
CA GLY A 157 -10.35 3.65 33.12
C GLY A 157 -9.66 2.47 33.79
N LEU A 158 -10.26 1.30 33.62
CA LEU A 158 -9.64 0.02 33.95
C LEU A 158 -9.47 -0.78 32.66
N CYS A 159 -8.30 -1.36 32.45
CA CYS A 159 -8.09 -2.30 31.35
C CYS A 159 -9.12 -3.43 31.47
N SER A 160 -9.91 -3.64 30.43
CA SER A 160 -10.98 -4.63 30.38
C SER A 160 -10.86 -5.45 29.11
N ASP A 161 -11.30 -6.71 29.13
CA ASP A 161 -11.27 -7.57 27.94
C ASP A 161 -12.01 -6.91 26.78
N SER A 162 -11.46 -7.03 25.56
CA SER A 162 -12.17 -6.64 24.35
C SER A 162 -13.52 -7.35 24.25
N LEU A 163 -14.50 -6.66 23.66
CA LEU A 163 -15.80 -7.19 23.29
C LEU A 163 -15.65 -8.34 22.27
N SER A 164 -16.71 -9.10 22.05
CA SER A 164 -16.75 -10.16 21.04
C SER A 164 -17.15 -9.63 19.65
N SER A 165 -16.88 -10.43 18.61
CA SER A 165 -17.43 -10.18 17.27
C SER A 165 -18.96 -10.07 17.32
N GLY A 166 -19.51 -9.01 16.73
CA GLY A 166 -20.95 -8.74 16.75
C GLY A 166 -21.48 -8.02 17.99
N ASP A 167 -20.67 -7.80 19.02
CA ASP A 167 -21.08 -7.05 20.20
C ASP A 167 -21.26 -5.55 19.89
N ILE A 168 -22.08 -4.89 20.73
CA ILE A 168 -22.31 -3.45 20.64
C ILE A 168 -21.07 -2.71 21.15
N CYS A 169 -20.55 -1.81 20.32
CA CYS A 169 -19.37 -1.02 20.61
C CYS A 169 -19.62 0.47 20.33
N THR A 170 -18.67 1.31 20.74
CA THR A 170 -18.58 2.72 20.30
C THR A 170 -17.24 3.06 19.68
N PHE A 171 -16.15 2.44 20.14
CA PHE A 171 -14.80 2.71 19.65
C PHE A 171 -14.13 1.44 19.09
N HIS A 172 -13.21 1.60 18.15
CA HIS A 172 -12.58 0.46 17.47
C HIS A 172 -11.82 -0.47 18.40
N ASN A 173 -11.09 0.12 19.35
CA ASN A 173 -10.29 -0.56 20.36
C ASN A 173 -11.10 -1.39 21.36
N GLU A 174 -12.41 -1.17 21.48
CA GLU A 174 -13.27 -2.04 22.29
C GLU A 174 -13.41 -3.43 21.66
N CYS A 175 -13.19 -3.57 20.35
CA CYS A 175 -13.38 -4.82 19.62
C CYS A 175 -12.12 -5.71 19.67
N PRO A 176 -12.21 -7.00 19.27
CA PRO A 176 -11.04 -7.86 19.16
C PRO A 176 -10.03 -7.34 18.13
N ILE A 177 -8.76 -7.71 18.28
CA ILE A 177 -7.72 -7.45 17.27
C ILE A 177 -8.20 -7.98 15.89
N GLY A 178 -8.05 -7.16 14.84
CA GLY A 178 -8.57 -7.45 13.50
C GLY A 178 -10.04 -7.07 13.28
N TYR A 179 -10.69 -6.50 14.30
CA TYR A 179 -12.05 -5.95 14.24
C TYR A 179 -12.01 -4.46 14.56
N GLY A 180 -13.12 -3.77 14.32
CA GLY A 180 -13.33 -2.41 14.76
C GLY A 180 -14.81 -2.11 14.92
N CYS A 181 -15.13 -0.95 15.46
CA CYS A 181 -16.51 -0.55 15.66
C CYS A 181 -17.11 0.06 14.40
N ASN A 182 -17.91 -0.73 13.68
CA ASN A 182 -18.63 -0.30 12.49
C ASN A 182 -20.10 -0.09 12.83
N ASN A 183 -20.60 1.14 12.77
CA ASN A 183 -22.00 1.47 13.07
C ASN A 183 -22.50 0.82 14.38
N SER A 184 -21.70 0.95 15.45
CA SER A 184 -21.97 0.39 16.79
C SER A 184 -21.92 -1.13 16.90
N THR A 185 -21.31 -1.84 15.96
CA THR A 185 -21.11 -3.30 16.04
C THR A 185 -19.66 -3.68 15.76
N CYS A 186 -19.07 -4.53 16.60
CA CYS A 186 -17.74 -5.06 16.37
C CYS A 186 -17.70 -5.91 15.09
N THR A 187 -17.09 -5.35 14.05
CA THR A 187 -17.08 -5.88 12.68
C THR A 187 -15.65 -6.11 12.24
N GLN A 188 -15.40 -7.20 11.53
CA GLN A 188 -14.07 -7.53 11.03
C GLN A 188 -13.58 -6.45 10.06
N LEU A 189 -12.31 -6.05 10.18
CA LEU A 189 -11.67 -5.14 9.23
C LEU A 189 -11.57 -5.80 7.84
N PHE A 190 -11.55 -4.99 6.80
CA PHE A 190 -11.42 -5.38 5.38
C PHE A 190 -12.40 -6.47 4.91
N SER A 191 -13.62 -6.48 5.46
CA SER A 191 -14.61 -7.55 5.24
C SER A 191 -15.82 -7.14 4.41
N GLN A 192 -16.12 -5.85 4.32
CA GLN A 192 -17.34 -5.33 3.73
C GLN A 192 -17.22 -5.14 2.22
N ASP A 193 -18.25 -5.57 1.50
CA ASP A 193 -18.36 -5.45 0.05
C ASP A 193 -18.74 -4.02 -0.38
N ILE A 194 -18.50 -3.72 -1.66
CA ILE A 194 -18.91 -2.48 -2.31
C ILE A 194 -20.40 -2.20 -2.05
N ASN A 195 -20.73 -0.94 -1.77
CA ASN A 195 -22.03 -0.40 -1.35
C ASN A 195 -22.48 -0.71 0.08
N ALA A 196 -21.74 -1.49 0.87
CA ALA A 196 -22.03 -1.66 2.30
C ALA A 196 -21.88 -0.33 3.05
N VAL A 197 -22.80 0.00 3.96
CA VAL A 197 -22.71 1.21 4.79
C VAL A 197 -21.68 0.99 5.88
N VAL A 198 -20.71 1.89 5.99
CA VAL A 198 -19.61 1.78 6.94
C VAL A 198 -19.29 3.12 7.60
N SER A 199 -18.76 3.07 8.82
CA SER A 199 -18.26 4.25 9.53
C SER A 199 -16.85 4.66 9.12
N ASP A 200 -16.05 3.71 8.60
CA ASP A 200 -14.64 3.89 8.29
C ASP A 200 -14.23 3.04 7.07
N LYS A 201 -13.20 3.47 6.34
CA LYS A 201 -12.68 2.77 5.16
C LYS A 201 -12.03 1.43 5.46
N ARG A 202 -11.47 1.28 6.67
CA ARG A 202 -10.82 0.04 7.13
C ARG A 202 -11.76 -1.17 7.19
N PHE A 203 -13.08 -0.97 7.12
CA PHE A 203 -14.02 -2.08 7.03
C PHE A 203 -14.21 -2.59 5.60
N CYS A 204 -13.89 -1.79 4.59
CA CYS A 204 -14.10 -2.14 3.20
C CYS A 204 -12.98 -3.04 2.69
N LYS A 205 -13.34 -4.05 1.89
CA LYS A 205 -12.38 -4.89 1.15
C LYS A 205 -11.42 -4.07 0.27
N SER A 206 -11.85 -2.89 -0.16
CA SER A 206 -11.10 -1.95 -0.98
C SER A 206 -10.29 -0.93 -0.19
N ASP A 207 -10.46 -0.87 1.14
CA ASP A 207 -10.01 0.24 1.98
C ASP A 207 -10.44 1.63 1.43
N PHE A 208 -11.61 1.69 0.79
CA PHE A 208 -12.10 2.88 0.12
C PHE A 208 -13.57 3.14 0.43
N ILE A 209 -13.89 4.39 0.80
CA ILE A 209 -15.27 4.83 1.10
C ILE A 209 -15.67 6.03 0.28
N ARG A 210 -16.96 6.07 -0.06
CA ARG A 210 -17.61 7.22 -0.65
C ARG A 210 -19.04 7.32 -0.15
N ASN A 211 -19.44 8.52 0.27
CA ASN A 211 -20.79 8.79 0.78
C ASN A 211 -21.22 7.82 1.91
N GLY A 212 -20.29 7.49 2.82
CA GLY A 212 -20.54 6.59 3.96
C GLY A 212 -20.75 5.12 3.57
N LYS A 213 -20.33 4.72 2.37
CA LYS A 213 -20.39 3.35 1.89
C LYS A 213 -19.03 2.89 1.37
N CYS A 214 -18.77 1.60 1.45
CA CYS A 214 -17.67 0.99 0.73
C CYS A 214 -17.83 1.25 -0.76
N ASP A 215 -16.76 1.68 -1.39
CA ASP A 215 -16.72 1.92 -2.83
C ASP A 215 -15.41 1.35 -3.36
N GLY A 216 -15.23 1.39 -4.68
CA GLY A 216 -14.02 0.93 -5.32
C GLY A 216 -13.83 1.72 -6.60
N ILE A 217 -12.71 1.49 -7.26
CA ILE A 217 -12.45 2.10 -8.56
C ILE A 217 -12.17 0.99 -9.56
N TYR A 218 -12.79 1.06 -10.73
CA TYR A 218 -12.43 0.24 -11.87
C TYR A 218 -12.03 1.11 -13.05
N ILE A 219 -11.25 0.56 -13.97
CA ILE A 219 -10.74 1.28 -15.13
C ILE A 219 -11.61 1.02 -16.35
N ARG A 220 -11.87 2.06 -17.15
CA ARG A 220 -12.40 1.95 -18.50
C ARG A 220 -11.43 2.54 -19.51
N SER A 221 -11.25 1.89 -20.65
CA SER A 221 -10.70 2.52 -21.86
C SER A 221 -11.71 2.38 -22.98
N ASN A 222 -11.97 3.48 -23.72
CA ASN A 222 -12.95 3.51 -24.80
C ASN A 222 -14.32 2.92 -24.38
N ASN A 223 -14.82 3.32 -23.21
CA ASN A 223 -16.04 2.83 -22.56
C ASN A 223 -16.09 1.34 -22.20
N THR A 224 -15.00 0.59 -22.39
CA THR A 224 -14.90 -0.82 -22.02
C THR A 224 -14.20 -0.95 -20.68
N ARG A 225 -14.79 -1.68 -19.74
CA ARG A 225 -14.13 -1.98 -18.45
C ARG A 225 -12.92 -2.88 -18.71
N LEU A 226 -11.76 -2.48 -18.20
CA LEU A 226 -10.54 -3.26 -18.27
C LEU A 226 -10.44 -4.20 -17.06
N SER A 227 -9.92 -5.40 -17.28
CA SER A 227 -9.46 -6.31 -16.21
C SER A 227 -7.95 -6.17 -16.03
N SER A 228 -7.44 -6.53 -14.85
CA SER A 228 -5.99 -6.65 -14.62
C SER A 228 -5.34 -7.49 -15.73
N PRO A 229 -4.20 -7.07 -16.32
CA PRO A 229 -3.29 -5.99 -15.88
C PRO A 229 -3.65 -4.58 -16.37
N TYR A 230 -4.88 -4.36 -16.85
CA TYR A 230 -5.41 -3.09 -17.36
C TYR A 230 -4.71 -2.59 -18.63
N ALA A 231 -4.47 -3.53 -19.55
CA ALA A 231 -3.90 -3.24 -20.85
C ALA A 231 -4.83 -2.32 -21.67
N CYS A 232 -4.24 -1.35 -22.36
CA CYS A 232 -4.93 -0.35 -23.18
C CYS A 232 -4.15 -0.07 -24.47
N THR A 233 -4.77 0.61 -25.44
CA THR A 233 -4.03 1.09 -26.62
C THR A 233 -3.44 2.46 -26.33
N ILE A 234 -2.17 2.65 -26.65
CA ILE A 234 -1.47 3.92 -26.42
C ILE A 234 -2.18 5.06 -27.16
N GLY A 235 -2.34 6.20 -26.48
CA GLY A 235 -3.13 7.34 -26.96
C GLY A 235 -4.64 7.26 -26.65
N GLN A 236 -5.12 6.16 -26.06
CA GLN A 236 -6.46 6.13 -25.45
C GLN A 236 -6.43 6.70 -24.02
N ARG A 237 -7.57 7.20 -23.56
CA ARG A 237 -7.77 7.58 -22.15
C ARG A 237 -8.23 6.39 -21.31
N CYS A 238 -7.57 6.27 -20.17
CA CYS A 238 -7.94 5.46 -19.03
C CYS A 238 -8.83 6.30 -18.10
N ASN A 239 -10.11 5.97 -18.03
CA ASN A 239 -11.06 6.58 -17.11
C ASN A 239 -11.12 5.73 -15.85
N TYR A 240 -10.81 6.33 -14.72
CA TYR A 240 -10.88 5.72 -13.40
C TYR A 240 -12.24 6.06 -12.82
N VAL A 241 -13.07 5.03 -12.62
CA VAL A 241 -14.51 5.21 -12.40
C VAL A 241 -14.91 4.56 -11.09
N TYR A 242 -15.65 5.30 -10.27
CA TYR A 242 -16.17 4.81 -9.01
C TYR A 242 -17.20 3.68 -9.24
N ALA A 243 -17.11 2.63 -8.43
CA ALA A 243 -17.96 1.45 -8.54
C ALA A 243 -19.42 1.74 -8.18
N SER A 244 -19.66 2.66 -7.25
CA SER A 244 -20.99 2.99 -6.73
C SER A 244 -21.92 3.70 -7.73
N ASP A 245 -21.42 4.72 -8.44
CA ASP A 245 -22.26 5.62 -9.26
C ASP A 245 -21.76 5.79 -10.71
N ASN A 246 -20.68 5.11 -11.09
CA ASN A 246 -20.02 5.25 -12.38
C ASN A 246 -19.51 6.67 -12.69
N ALA A 247 -19.35 7.54 -11.69
CA ALA A 247 -18.72 8.84 -11.89
C ALA A 247 -17.22 8.68 -12.13
N VAL A 248 -16.67 9.50 -13.02
CA VAL A 248 -15.23 9.53 -13.31
C VAL A 248 -14.52 10.19 -12.12
N ALA A 249 -13.69 9.41 -11.43
CA ALA A 249 -12.83 9.85 -10.34
C ALA A 249 -11.61 10.62 -10.87
N ALA A 250 -11.01 10.09 -11.92
CA ALA A 250 -9.86 10.65 -12.59
C ALA A 250 -9.76 10.13 -14.03
N GLU A 251 -8.97 10.79 -14.85
CA GLU A 251 -8.62 10.33 -16.19
C GLU A 251 -7.11 10.46 -16.38
N ASP A 252 -6.52 9.50 -17.06
CA ASP A 252 -5.13 9.60 -17.52
C ASP A 252 -4.96 8.92 -18.88
N TRP A 253 -3.84 9.14 -19.53
CA TRP A 253 -3.49 8.49 -20.78
C TRP A 253 -2.96 7.08 -20.55
N CYS A 254 -3.24 6.19 -21.51
CA CYS A 254 -2.61 4.88 -21.58
C CYS A 254 -1.09 5.03 -21.66
N GLN A 255 -0.36 4.54 -20.66
CA GLN A 255 1.09 4.70 -20.54
C GLN A 255 1.83 3.57 -21.28
N CYS A 256 2.98 3.88 -21.84
CA CYS A 256 3.79 2.90 -22.58
C CYS A 256 4.45 1.90 -21.64
N GLY A 257 4.43 0.61 -21.97
CA GLY A 257 5.14 -0.41 -21.19
C GLY A 257 6.67 -0.34 -21.25
N GLY A 258 7.26 0.53 -22.07
CA GLY A 258 8.70 0.46 -22.37
C GLY A 258 9.06 -0.61 -23.41
N VAL A 259 8.08 -1.17 -24.09
CA VAL A 259 8.24 -2.09 -25.23
C VAL A 259 7.76 -1.40 -26.51
N LYS A 260 8.37 -1.72 -27.66
CA LYS A 260 8.01 -1.14 -28.96
C LYS A 260 6.75 -1.80 -29.53
N ASN A 261 5.59 -1.44 -28.98
CA ASN A 261 4.29 -1.89 -29.46
C ASN A 261 3.20 -0.82 -29.22
N ASP A 262 2.00 -1.11 -29.72
CA ASP A 262 0.84 -0.24 -29.65
C ASP A 262 0.08 -0.37 -28.31
N THR A 263 0.58 -1.23 -27.41
CA THR A 263 -0.07 -1.63 -26.17
C THR A 263 0.59 -0.95 -24.97
N GLY A 264 -0.22 -0.32 -24.14
CA GLY A 264 0.18 0.28 -22.88
C GLY A 264 -0.63 -0.24 -21.71
N TYR A 265 -0.48 0.41 -20.56
CA TYR A 265 -1.18 0.07 -19.33
C TYR A 265 -1.72 1.33 -18.64
N CYS A 266 -2.89 1.20 -18.01
CA CYS A 266 -3.47 2.24 -17.16
C CYS A 266 -2.88 2.12 -15.75
N GLY A 267 -1.71 2.72 -15.51
CA GLY A 267 -0.91 2.48 -14.29
C GLY A 267 -0.91 3.58 -13.23
N SER A 268 -1.29 4.83 -13.54
CA SER A 268 -1.05 5.99 -12.66
C SER A 268 -1.81 5.98 -11.34
N PHE A 269 -2.85 5.17 -11.23
CA PHE A 269 -3.61 4.95 -9.99
C PHE A 269 -3.41 3.53 -9.44
N GLY A 270 -2.24 2.90 -9.67
CA GLY A 270 -1.93 1.56 -9.15
C GLY A 270 -2.21 1.40 -7.65
N ASN A 271 -1.99 2.45 -6.86
CA ASN A 271 -2.28 2.50 -5.42
C ASN A 271 -3.78 2.64 -5.08
N VAL A 272 -4.71 2.65 -6.03
CA VAL A 272 -6.14 2.87 -5.77
C VAL A 272 -7.04 1.84 -6.47
N ILE A 273 -6.55 1.10 -7.48
CA ILE A 273 -7.45 0.47 -8.45
C ILE A 273 -7.19 -1.03 -8.57
N GLY A 274 -7.98 -1.78 -7.80
CA GLY A 274 -8.06 -3.24 -7.83
C GLY A 274 -6.91 -3.99 -7.18
N TYR A 275 -5.74 -3.36 -7.06
CA TYR A 275 -4.60 -3.92 -6.33
C TYR A 275 -4.93 -4.13 -4.83
N TRP A 276 -5.42 -3.08 -4.18
CA TRP A 276 -5.83 -3.13 -2.77
C TRP A 276 -7.07 -3.99 -2.53
N ASP A 277 -7.98 -4.07 -3.52
CA ASP A 277 -9.12 -4.98 -3.49
C ASP A 277 -8.70 -6.46 -3.44
N GLU A 278 -7.48 -6.82 -3.87
CA GLU A 278 -6.94 -8.18 -3.74
C GLU A 278 -6.13 -8.39 -2.45
N VAL A 279 -5.63 -7.31 -1.85
CA VAL A 279 -4.63 -7.34 -0.79
C VAL A 279 -5.28 -7.20 0.58
N PHE A 280 -6.09 -6.17 0.79
CA PHE A 280 -6.74 -5.95 2.08
C PHE A 280 -7.66 -7.09 2.51
N PRO A 281 -8.41 -7.78 1.62
CA PRO A 281 -9.22 -8.92 2.05
C PRO A 281 -8.39 -10.11 2.53
N LYS A 282 -7.12 -10.18 2.13
CA LYS A 282 -6.13 -11.17 2.61
C LYS A 282 -5.41 -10.70 3.88
N LEU A 283 -5.45 -9.41 4.19
CA LEU A 283 -4.91 -8.81 5.40
C LEU A 283 -5.84 -9.06 6.60
N GLN A 284 -6.06 -10.32 6.94
CA GLN A 284 -6.79 -10.71 8.14
C GLN A 284 -5.81 -11.08 9.22
N TYR A 285 -5.77 -10.29 10.29
CA TYR A 285 -4.91 -10.52 11.45
C TYR A 285 -5.76 -10.64 12.72
N SER A 286 -5.31 -11.44 13.67
CA SER A 286 -6.00 -11.69 14.95
C SER A 286 -5.06 -11.66 16.15
N ARG A 287 -3.83 -11.19 15.94
CA ARG A 287 -2.75 -11.09 16.93
C ARG A 287 -2.07 -9.74 16.79
N SER A 288 -1.52 -9.23 17.88
CA SER A 288 -0.74 -8.00 17.95
C SER A 288 0.02 -7.99 19.27
N ASP A 289 1.25 -7.47 19.28
CA ASP A 289 2.00 -7.15 20.49
C ASP A 289 1.65 -5.74 21.00
N CYS A 290 1.06 -4.90 20.15
CA CYS A 290 0.51 -3.60 20.51
C CYS A 290 -0.95 -3.68 20.94
N SER A 291 -1.43 -2.60 21.58
CA SER A 291 -2.83 -2.41 21.98
C SER A 291 -3.38 -1.08 21.42
N GLY A 292 -4.67 -0.84 21.62
CA GLY A 292 -5.35 0.40 21.19
C GLY A 292 -5.28 0.56 19.67
N ASN A 293 -5.21 1.80 19.18
CA ASN A 293 -5.25 2.10 17.75
C ASN A 293 -4.16 1.35 16.94
N TYR A 294 -3.00 1.11 17.55
CA TYR A 294 -1.90 0.38 16.93
C TYR A 294 -2.22 -1.07 16.57
N SER A 295 -3.24 -1.66 17.20
CA SER A 295 -3.72 -3.02 16.93
C SER A 295 -4.98 -3.07 16.06
N HIS A 296 -5.46 -1.91 15.60
CA HIS A 296 -6.67 -1.76 14.78
C HIS A 296 -6.43 -0.83 13.58
N THR A 297 -5.21 -0.87 13.04
CA THR A 297 -4.71 -0.01 11.98
C THR A 297 -4.72 -0.72 10.61
N ASP A 298 -4.66 0.06 9.54
CA ASP A 298 -4.42 -0.36 8.15
C ASP A 298 -2.99 -0.07 7.69
N ASN A 299 -2.15 0.50 8.56
CA ASN A 299 -0.76 0.80 8.27
C ASN A 299 0.12 -0.46 8.39
N PHE A 300 0.67 -0.95 7.29
CA PHE A 300 1.46 -2.19 7.29
C PHE A 300 2.73 -2.13 8.14
N ALA A 301 3.44 -1.00 8.15
CA ALA A 301 4.63 -0.84 8.97
C ALA A 301 4.27 -0.91 10.46
N GLU A 302 3.13 -0.35 10.84
CA GLU A 302 2.62 -0.43 12.20
C GLU A 302 2.19 -1.86 12.56
N LEU A 303 1.44 -2.53 11.68
CA LEU A 303 1.04 -3.92 11.87
C LEU A 303 2.25 -4.86 11.97
N PHE A 304 3.30 -4.64 11.18
CA PHE A 304 4.55 -5.39 11.29
C PHE A 304 5.28 -5.11 12.60
N ASN A 305 5.48 -3.83 12.95
CA ASN A 305 6.11 -3.43 14.21
C ASN A 305 5.36 -3.95 15.44
N CYS A 306 4.05 -4.17 15.31
CA CYS A 306 3.19 -4.75 16.32
C CYS A 306 3.02 -6.27 16.17
N SER A 307 3.87 -6.96 15.40
CA SER A 307 3.85 -8.42 15.17
C SER A 307 2.49 -8.97 14.69
N SER A 308 1.61 -8.11 14.17
CA SER A 308 0.34 -8.48 13.57
C SER A 308 0.57 -9.13 12.20
N LEU A 309 1.62 -8.70 11.52
CA LEU A 309 2.14 -9.29 10.28
C LEU A 309 3.51 -9.92 10.53
N SER A 310 3.79 -11.02 9.85
CA SER A 310 5.14 -11.58 9.76
C SER A 310 6.01 -10.75 8.82
N SER A 311 7.33 -10.89 8.94
CA SER A 311 8.28 -10.22 8.02
C SER A 311 8.07 -10.60 6.55
N ILE A 312 7.58 -11.81 6.27
CA ILE A 312 7.27 -12.25 4.89
C ILE A 312 6.02 -11.51 4.37
N GLU A 313 5.00 -11.34 5.20
CA GLU A 313 3.78 -10.60 4.83
C GLU A 313 4.07 -9.10 4.64
N GLU A 314 4.87 -8.50 5.53
CA GLU A 314 5.31 -7.12 5.37
C GLU A 314 6.09 -6.94 4.05
N GLN A 315 7.14 -7.74 3.82
CA GLN A 315 7.93 -7.67 2.58
C GLN A 315 7.08 -7.87 1.34
N TYR A 316 6.05 -8.72 1.41
CA TYR A 316 5.10 -8.88 0.33
C TYR A 316 4.32 -7.59 0.07
N LEU A 317 3.73 -7.01 1.11
CA LEU A 317 2.92 -5.79 1.01
C LEU A 317 3.77 -4.60 0.54
N GLU A 318 4.98 -4.45 1.08
CA GLU A 318 5.96 -3.46 0.63
C GLU A 318 6.33 -3.67 -0.84
N GLY A 319 6.75 -4.88 -1.21
CA GLY A 319 7.16 -5.18 -2.58
C GLY A 319 6.04 -4.98 -3.58
N MET A 320 4.81 -5.23 -3.16
CA MET A 320 3.66 -5.02 -4.01
C MET A 320 3.25 -3.54 -4.09
N ASN A 321 3.40 -2.74 -3.03
CA ASN A 321 3.27 -1.28 -3.07
C ASN A 321 4.35 -0.64 -3.99
N GLU A 322 5.56 -1.19 -3.98
CA GLU A 322 6.63 -0.82 -4.92
C GLU A 322 6.27 -1.22 -6.36
N GLN A 323 5.73 -2.42 -6.59
CA GLN A 323 5.22 -2.83 -7.92
C GLN A 323 4.10 -1.93 -8.42
N ALA A 324 3.17 -1.50 -7.55
CA ALA A 324 2.10 -0.58 -7.93
C ALA A 324 2.66 0.77 -8.40
N THR A 325 3.76 1.24 -7.81
CA THR A 325 4.46 2.47 -8.20
C THR A 325 5.08 2.37 -9.60
N TYR A 326 5.52 1.17 -10.01
CA TYR A 326 6.16 0.92 -11.30
C TYR A 326 5.33 0.02 -12.23
N TRP A 327 4.01 0.01 -12.03
CA TRP A 327 3.09 -1.00 -12.58
C TRP A 327 3.23 -1.17 -14.09
N THR A 328 3.31 -0.06 -14.83
CA THR A 328 3.39 -0.07 -16.30
C THR A 328 4.66 -0.78 -16.81
N LEU A 329 5.82 -0.55 -16.18
CA LEU A 329 7.09 -1.19 -16.56
C LEU A 329 7.17 -2.64 -16.07
N TYR A 330 6.57 -2.92 -14.91
CA TYR A 330 6.46 -4.26 -14.36
C TYR A 330 5.61 -5.18 -15.25
N GLN A 331 4.41 -4.74 -15.63
CA GLN A 331 3.47 -5.54 -16.42
C GLN A 331 3.93 -5.81 -17.85
N SER A 332 4.81 -4.97 -18.40
CA SER A 332 5.36 -5.16 -19.74
C SER A 332 6.54 -6.12 -19.80
N GLY A 333 7.15 -6.44 -18.65
CA GLY A 333 8.39 -7.21 -18.54
C GLY A 333 9.65 -6.45 -18.98
N ALA A 334 9.58 -5.14 -19.23
CA ALA A 334 10.69 -4.37 -19.81
C ALA A 334 11.93 -4.30 -18.89
N ILE A 335 11.73 -4.47 -17.58
CA ILE A 335 12.78 -4.38 -16.56
C ILE A 335 13.06 -5.70 -15.83
N ASP A 336 12.36 -6.80 -16.16
CA ASP A 336 12.41 -8.06 -15.40
C ASP A 336 13.84 -8.57 -15.16
N SER A 337 14.70 -8.46 -16.17
CA SER A 337 16.08 -8.95 -16.10
C SER A 337 17.02 -8.15 -15.18
N CYS A 338 16.64 -6.94 -14.76
CA CYS A 338 17.46 -6.09 -13.87
C CYS A 338 16.72 -5.60 -12.62
N VAL A 339 15.43 -5.92 -12.45
CA VAL A 339 14.60 -5.29 -11.43
C VAL A 339 15.06 -5.57 -9.99
N ASN A 340 15.52 -6.79 -9.72
CA ASN A 340 16.11 -7.18 -8.45
C ASN A 340 17.41 -6.41 -8.16
N GLN A 341 18.23 -6.19 -9.20
CA GLN A 341 19.51 -5.49 -9.08
C GLN A 341 19.31 -3.98 -8.93
N LEU A 342 18.22 -3.45 -9.46
CA LEU A 342 17.81 -2.06 -9.26
C LEU A 342 17.24 -1.81 -7.86
N GLY A 343 16.96 -2.86 -7.09
CA GLY A 343 16.32 -2.76 -5.79
C GLY A 343 14.92 -2.14 -5.88
N LEU A 344 14.24 -2.33 -7.02
CA LEU A 344 12.88 -1.82 -7.23
C LEU A 344 11.83 -2.76 -6.62
N PHE A 345 12.16 -4.04 -6.44
CA PHE A 345 11.32 -5.03 -5.76
C PHE A 345 12.17 -5.85 -4.77
N PRO A 346 11.59 -6.30 -3.64
CA PRO A 346 12.28 -7.15 -2.69
C PRO A 346 12.59 -8.52 -3.32
N THR A 347 13.81 -9.01 -3.08
CA THR A 347 14.39 -10.18 -3.77
C THR A 347 13.76 -11.54 -3.40
N ASN A 348 12.89 -11.60 -2.40
CA ASN A 348 12.59 -12.84 -1.68
C ASN A 348 11.10 -13.22 -1.56
N VAL A 349 10.18 -12.55 -2.24
CA VAL A 349 8.75 -12.85 -2.05
C VAL A 349 8.19 -13.72 -3.16
N THR A 350 8.46 -15.02 -3.07
CA THR A 350 7.54 -16.04 -3.61
C THR A 350 6.51 -16.35 -2.53
N LEU A 351 5.38 -15.66 -2.52
CA LEU A 351 4.22 -16.19 -1.80
C LEU A 351 3.80 -17.49 -2.48
N GLY A 352 3.51 -18.49 -1.65
CA GLY A 352 3.02 -19.79 -2.08
C GLY A 352 1.95 -19.66 -3.15
N SER A 353 2.06 -20.54 -4.14
CA SER A 353 1.12 -20.79 -5.21
C SER A 353 -0.35 -20.64 -4.79
N ASP A 354 -0.93 -19.47 -5.05
CA ASP A 354 -2.37 -19.33 -5.34
C ASP A 354 -2.55 -18.18 -6.35
N THR A 355 -2.25 -18.56 -7.60
CA THR A 355 -2.96 -18.25 -8.83
C THR A 355 -3.89 -17.02 -8.81
N SER A 356 -3.38 -15.88 -9.27
CA SER A 356 -4.12 -14.89 -10.11
C SER A 356 -3.18 -13.80 -10.65
N GLY A 357 -2.14 -13.40 -9.90
CA GLY A 357 -1.20 -12.35 -10.32
C GLY A 357 0.25 -12.79 -10.53
N ALA A 358 0.68 -13.91 -9.93
CA ALA A 358 2.08 -14.35 -9.92
C ALA A 358 2.52 -15.18 -11.15
N MET A 359 1.65 -15.41 -12.13
CA MET A 359 1.96 -16.31 -13.25
C MET A 359 2.85 -15.70 -14.34
N MET A 360 3.12 -14.39 -14.33
CA MET A 360 4.00 -13.77 -15.34
C MET A 360 5.48 -13.69 -14.94
N MET A 361 5.82 -13.62 -13.64
CA MET A 361 7.24 -13.56 -13.23
C MET A 361 7.98 -14.91 -13.27
N VAL A 362 7.28 -16.05 -13.26
CA VAL A 362 7.94 -17.38 -13.25
C VAL A 362 8.11 -17.98 -14.66
N ILE A 363 7.33 -17.54 -15.65
CA ILE A 363 7.41 -18.11 -17.01
C ILE A 363 8.62 -17.58 -17.80
N SER A 364 9.14 -16.39 -17.47
CA SER A 364 10.36 -15.85 -18.11
C SER A 364 11.63 -16.60 -17.69
N SER A 365 11.67 -17.14 -16.46
CA SER A 365 12.86 -17.81 -15.91
C SER A 365 13.00 -19.28 -16.32
N ILE A 366 11.94 -19.92 -16.82
CA ILE A 366 11.94 -21.35 -17.20
C ILE A 366 12.16 -21.55 -18.70
N LEU A 367 11.87 -20.56 -19.56
CA LEU A 367 12.10 -20.65 -21.01
C LEU A 367 13.55 -20.40 -21.45
N LEU A 368 14.42 -19.89 -20.56
CA LEU A 368 15.86 -19.72 -20.82
C LEU A 368 16.71 -20.95 -20.46
N ILE A 369 16.11 -22.01 -19.92
CA ILE A 369 16.80 -23.28 -19.59
C ILE A 369 16.55 -24.36 -20.66
N PHE A 370 15.63 -24.13 -21.61
CA PHE A 370 15.28 -25.09 -22.66
C PHE A 370 15.28 -24.52 -24.09
N ALA A 371 16.07 -23.47 -24.37
CA ALA A 371 16.34 -22.98 -25.72
C ALA A 371 17.85 -22.97 -26.01
#